data_AF-E1KMW6-F1
#
_entry.id   AF-E1KMW6-F1
#
_cell.length_a   1.000
_cell.length_b   1.000
_cell.length_c   1.000
_cell.angle_alpha   90.00
_cell.angle_beta   90.00
_cell.angle_gamma   90.00
#
_symmetry.space_group_name_H-M   'P 1'
#
loop_
_entity.id
_entity.type
_entity.pdbx_description
1 polymer ?
#
loop_
_entity_poly.entity_id
_entity_poly.type
_entity_poly.pdbx_seq_one_letter_code
_entity_poly.pdbx_strand_id
1 'polypeptide(L)'
;MEQTRKTLLFQLYGYLSIMVLILVLFETNMILAGTLVGSNSLIYMQFVMQFLTLMTIPFALYLFKIKNIERSITNKQSTKGFLVWGSVRMALLCVPTIINILLYYVYGEEVGYFYLALILLISLFFIYPSKSRCDSERKMNNEATNEETQPNA
;
A
#
# COMPACT_ATOMS: atom_id res chain seq x y z
N MET A 1 10.93 12.91 13.65
CA MET A 1 10.16 13.00 12.38
C MET A 1 10.99 12.58 11.17
N GLU A 2 12.20 13.11 10.95
CA GLU A 2 12.98 12.81 9.73
C GLU A 2 13.57 11.40 9.66
N GLN A 3 14.07 10.86 10.78
CA GLN A 3 14.65 9.51 10.81
C GLN A 3 13.63 8.43 10.47
N THR A 4 12.41 8.51 11.02
CA THR A 4 11.38 7.50 10.77
C THR A 4 10.78 7.61 9.36
N ARG A 5 10.73 8.82 8.78
CA ARG A 5 10.42 8.99 7.35
C ARG A 5 11.45 8.26 6.50
N LYS A 6 12.75 8.45 6.79
CA LYS A 6 13.82 7.74 6.07
C LYS A 6 13.64 6.22 6.15
N THR A 7 13.21 5.68 7.30
CA THR A 7 12.89 4.25 7.43
C THR A 7 11.74 3.80 6.54
N LEU A 8 10.61 4.53 6.48
CA LEU A 8 9.49 4.17 5.60
C LEU A 8 9.85 4.30 4.11
N LEU A 9 10.63 5.32 3.75
CA LEU A 9 11.13 5.49 2.38
C LEU A 9 12.10 4.37 1.99
N PHE A 10 12.98 4.01 2.92
CA PHE A 10 13.87 2.88 2.73
C PHE A 10 13.09 1.58 2.55
N GLN A 11 12.02 1.37 3.32
CA GLN A 11 11.16 0.20 3.18
C GLN A 11 10.39 0.20 1.86
N LEU A 12 9.87 1.35 1.40
CA LEU A 12 9.25 1.46 0.08
C LEU A 12 10.25 1.17 -1.04
N TYR A 13 11.44 1.76 -0.97
CA TYR A 13 12.49 1.53 -1.95
C TYR A 13 12.92 0.07 -1.95
N GLY A 14 12.96 -0.57 -0.77
CA GLY A 14 13.14 -2.01 -0.63
C GLY A 14 12.07 -2.82 -1.36
N TYR A 15 10.79 -2.50 -1.17
CA TYR A 15 9.70 -3.16 -1.91
C TYR A 15 9.79 -2.93 -3.41
N LEU A 16 10.06 -1.70 -3.86
CA LEU A 16 10.21 -1.38 -5.28
C LEU A 16 11.41 -2.11 -5.88
N SER A 17 12.53 -2.17 -5.15
CA SER A 17 13.70 -2.93 -5.54
C SER A 17 13.42 -4.43 -5.62
N ILE A 18 12.62 -4.99 -4.72
CA ILE A 18 12.18 -6.39 -4.77
C ILE A 18 11.33 -6.62 -6.02
N MET A 19 10.41 -5.71 -6.36
CA MET A 19 9.62 -5.82 -7.59
C MET A 19 10.51 -5.87 -8.82
N VAL A 20 11.43 -4.91 -8.94
CA VAL A 20 12.36 -4.84 -10.07
C VAL A 20 13.25 -6.07 -10.12
N LEU A 21 13.72 -6.56 -8.97
CA LEU A 21 14.51 -7.79 -8.88
C LEU A 21 13.71 -9.00 -9.39
N ILE A 22 12.44 -9.12 -9.03
CA ILE A 22 11.55 -10.17 -9.54
C ILE A 22 11.43 -10.07 -11.07
N LEU A 23 11.15 -8.88 -11.61
CA LEU A 23 11.07 -8.67 -13.07
C LEU A 23 12.38 -9.14 -13.75
N VAL A 24 13.53 -8.66 -13.28
CA VAL A 24 14.85 -9.00 -13.85
C VAL A 24 15.13 -10.50 -13.78
N LEU A 25 14.76 -11.18 -12.68
CA LEU A 25 14.93 -12.64 -12.56
C LEU A 25 14.12 -13.41 -13.61
N PHE A 26 12.89 -12.97 -13.89
CA PHE A 26 12.06 -13.58 -14.92
C PHE A 26 12.55 -13.24 -16.33
N GLU A 27 12.95 -11.99 -16.61
CA GLU A 27 13.54 -11.58 -17.90
C GLU A 27 14.84 -12.33 -18.20
N THR A 28 15.66 -12.58 -17.18
CA THR A 28 16.91 -13.36 -17.32
C THR A 28 16.63 -14.86 -17.52
N ASN A 29 15.35 -15.27 -17.59
CA ASN A 29 14.92 -16.66 -17.73
C ASN A 29 15.51 -17.59 -16.66
N MET A 30 15.88 -17.06 -15.49
CA MET A 30 16.34 -17.89 -14.36
C MET A 30 15.19 -18.71 -13.77
N ILE A 31 13.95 -18.26 -13.96
CA ILE A 31 12.72 -18.93 -13.56
C ILE A 31 11.93 -19.21 -14.84
N LEU A 32 11.53 -20.46 -15.06
CA LEU A 32 10.72 -20.85 -16.22
C LEU A 32 9.35 -20.18 -16.11
N ALA A 33 9.10 -19.18 -16.96
CA ALA A 33 7.81 -18.51 -17.05
C ALA A 33 6.77 -19.43 -17.72
N GLY A 34 5.49 -19.21 -17.40
CA GLY A 34 4.40 -19.89 -18.09
C GLY A 34 4.12 -21.34 -17.67
N THR A 35 4.46 -21.73 -16.44
CA THR A 35 4.21 -23.09 -15.93
C THR A 35 2.73 -23.50 -15.94
N LEU A 36 1.81 -22.52 -15.94
CA LEU A 36 0.35 -22.75 -15.88
C LEU A 36 -0.42 -22.21 -17.10
N VAL A 37 0.28 -21.93 -18.20
CA VAL A 37 -0.32 -21.45 -19.46
C VAL A 37 -1.41 -22.39 -19.95
N GLY A 38 -2.57 -21.84 -20.31
CA GLY A 38 -3.68 -22.59 -20.90
C GLY A 38 -4.53 -23.41 -19.92
N SER A 39 -4.31 -23.30 -18.61
CA SER A 39 -5.16 -23.94 -17.61
C SER A 39 -6.47 -23.15 -17.41
N ASN A 40 -7.59 -23.86 -17.25
CA ASN A 40 -8.88 -23.26 -16.85
C ASN A 40 -8.78 -22.47 -15.52
N SER A 41 -7.73 -22.73 -14.73
CA SER A 41 -7.43 -22.03 -13.47
C SER A 41 -7.15 -20.54 -13.64
N LEU A 42 -6.71 -20.11 -14.83
CA LEU A 42 -6.40 -18.71 -15.15
C LEU A 42 -7.61 -17.81 -14.87
N ILE A 43 -8.77 -18.16 -15.42
CA ILE A 43 -9.99 -17.35 -15.27
C ILE A 43 -10.39 -17.26 -13.80
N TYR A 44 -10.41 -18.38 -13.08
CA TYR A 44 -10.77 -18.41 -11.66
C TYR A 44 -9.80 -17.57 -10.81
N MET A 45 -8.49 -17.72 -11.00
CA MET A 45 -7.50 -16.95 -10.27
C MET A 45 -7.54 -15.46 -10.61
N GLN A 46 -7.78 -15.11 -11.87
CA GLN A 46 -7.92 -13.72 -12.29
C GLN A 46 -9.13 -13.06 -11.61
N PHE A 47 -10.28 -13.74 -11.54
CA PHE A 47 -11.43 -13.22 -10.80
C PHE A 47 -11.11 -13.03 -9.31
N VAL A 48 -10.50 -14.03 -8.66
CA VAL A 48 -10.12 -13.94 -7.23
C VAL A 48 -9.19 -12.76 -6.98
N MET A 49 -8.16 -12.59 -7.80
CA MET A 49 -7.18 -11.50 -7.67
C MET A 49 -7.77 -10.13 -8.00
N GLN A 50 -8.72 -10.06 -8.94
CA GLN A 50 -9.48 -8.84 -9.24
C GLN A 50 -10.27 -8.39 -8.01
N PHE A 51 -11.02 -9.29 -7.38
CA PHE A 51 -11.76 -8.99 -6.14
C PHE A 51 -10.80 -8.60 -5.01
N LEU A 52 -9.71 -9.35 -4.83
CA LEU A 52 -8.71 -9.04 -3.81
C LEU A 52 -8.12 -7.64 -4.01
N THR A 53 -7.80 -7.27 -5.25
CA THR A 53 -7.27 -5.95 -5.61
C THR A 53 -8.31 -4.85 -5.35
N LEU A 54 -9.56 -5.07 -5.78
CA LEU A 54 -10.67 -4.15 -5.56
C LEU A 54 -11.01 -3.95 -4.09
N MET A 55 -10.80 -4.97 -3.23
CA MET A 55 -10.97 -4.84 -1.77
C MET A 55 -9.75 -4.20 -1.11
N THR A 56 -8.54 -4.48 -1.60
CA THR A 56 -7.29 -3.95 -1.04
C THR A 56 -7.24 -2.42 -1.12
N ILE A 57 -7.67 -1.82 -2.24
CA ILE A 57 -7.66 -0.36 -2.43
C ILE A 57 -8.50 0.39 -1.39
N PRO A 58 -9.83 0.14 -1.24
CA PRO A 58 -10.65 0.78 -0.24
C PRO A 58 -10.24 0.38 1.17
N PHE A 59 -9.77 -0.85 1.40
CA PHE A 59 -9.27 -1.25 2.72
C PHE A 59 -8.03 -0.46 3.12
N ALA A 60 -7.07 -0.27 2.20
CA ALA A 60 -5.91 0.59 2.41
C ALA A 60 -6.31 2.05 2.66
N LEU A 61 -7.39 2.55 2.05
CA LEU A 61 -7.92 3.90 2.27
C LEU A 61 -8.71 4.02 3.58
N TYR A 62 -9.47 3.00 3.97
CA TYR A 62 -10.34 2.99 5.15
C TYR A 62 -9.56 2.75 6.44
N LEU A 63 -8.35 2.19 6.33
CA LEU A 63 -7.46 1.93 7.46
C LEU A 63 -7.21 3.14 8.36
N PHE A 64 -7.21 4.37 7.80
CA PHE A 64 -7.04 5.60 8.58
C PHE A 64 -8.34 6.15 9.18
N LYS A 65 -9.51 5.69 8.70
CA LYS A 65 -10.82 6.17 9.13
C LYS A 65 -11.36 5.45 10.38
N ILE A 66 -10.65 4.43 10.87
CA ILE A 66 -11.05 3.68 12.06
C ILE A 66 -10.72 4.50 13.32
N LYS A 67 -11.77 4.99 14.03
CA LYS A 67 -11.68 5.80 15.26
C LYS A 67 -10.78 5.22 16.37
N ASN A 68 -10.56 3.90 16.41
CA ASN A 68 -9.64 3.26 17.36
C ASN A 68 -8.16 3.60 17.10
N ILE A 69 -7.80 3.96 15.87
CA ILE A 69 -6.44 4.34 15.47
C ILE A 69 -6.24 5.84 15.69
N GLU A 70 -7.29 6.64 15.44
CA GLU A 70 -7.36 8.06 15.75
C GLU A 70 -7.11 8.34 17.25
N ARG A 71 -7.70 7.52 18.13
CA ARG A 71 -7.48 7.60 19.58
C ARG A 71 -6.05 7.22 20.01
N SER A 72 -5.36 6.39 19.23
CA SER A 72 -3.94 6.06 19.42
C SER A 72 -3.00 7.16 18.89
N ILE A 73 -3.50 8.06 18.05
CA ILE A 73 -2.78 9.19 17.45
C ILE A 73 -2.89 10.47 18.31
N THR A 74 -4.01 10.70 19.00
CA THR A 74 -4.22 11.89 19.86
C THR A 74 -3.36 11.92 21.12
N ASN A 75 -2.75 10.81 21.54
CA ASN A 75 -1.78 10.86 22.62
C ASN A 75 -0.46 11.46 22.10
N LYS A 76 -0.11 12.64 22.62
CA LYS A 76 1.00 13.55 22.25
C LYS A 76 2.41 12.90 22.11
N GLN A 77 2.54 11.62 22.43
CA GLN A 77 3.75 10.78 22.38
C GLN A 77 3.79 9.79 21.19
N SER A 78 2.73 9.70 20.37
CA SER A 78 2.50 8.62 19.40
C SER A 78 2.76 8.99 17.93
N THR A 79 3.84 9.73 17.64
CA THR A 79 4.33 9.86 16.25
C THR A 79 4.64 8.48 15.64
N LYS A 80 5.00 7.50 16.49
CA LYS A 80 5.30 6.12 16.09
C LYS A 80 4.06 5.33 15.66
N GLY A 81 2.88 5.58 16.25
CA GLY A 81 1.64 4.84 15.94
C GLY A 81 1.12 5.10 14.54
N PHE A 82 1.10 6.37 14.11
CA PHE A 82 0.76 6.76 12.74
C PHE A 82 1.70 6.11 11.71
N LEU A 83 2.98 5.97 12.05
CA LEU A 83 4.01 5.42 11.18
C LEU A 83 3.94 3.90 11.05
N VAL A 84 3.60 3.19 12.13
CA VAL A 84 3.34 1.74 12.09
C VAL A 84 2.13 1.45 11.19
N TRP A 85 1.03 2.20 11.34
CA TRP A 85 -0.16 2.01 10.51
C TRP A 85 0.06 2.40 9.04
N GLY A 86 0.85 3.45 8.78
CA GLY A 86 1.31 3.79 7.44
C GLY A 86 2.16 2.68 6.81
N SER A 87 3.05 2.06 7.59
CA SER A 87 3.84 0.91 7.14
C SER A 87 2.98 -0.33 6.88
N VAL A 88 1.99 -0.60 7.74
CA VAL A 88 1.05 -1.72 7.56
C VAL A 88 0.24 -1.54 6.28
N ARG A 89 -0.25 -0.32 6.01
CA ARG A 89 -0.93 0.02 4.75
C ARG A 89 -0.04 -0.22 3.53
N MET A 90 1.21 0.21 3.59
CA MET A 90 2.17 0.01 2.51
C MET A 90 2.43 -1.48 2.27
N ALA A 91 2.61 -2.26 3.35
CA ALA A 91 2.75 -3.71 3.26
C ALA A 91 1.51 -4.36 2.65
N LEU A 92 0.31 -3.93 3.05
CA LEU A 92 -0.95 -4.46 2.53
C LEU A 92 -1.13 -4.20 1.03
N LEU A 93 -0.59 -3.09 0.48
CA LEU A 93 -0.61 -2.82 -0.97
C LEU A 93 0.53 -3.55 -1.69
N CYS A 94 1.71 -3.65 -1.07
CA CYS A 94 2.87 -4.29 -1.69
C CYS A 94 2.65 -5.79 -1.87
N VAL A 95 2.08 -6.50 -0.89
CA VAL A 95 1.82 -7.95 -0.97
C VAL A 95 1.01 -8.35 -2.21
N PRO A 96 -0.20 -7.81 -2.46
CA PRO A 96 -0.97 -8.15 -3.64
C PRO A 96 -0.30 -7.66 -4.93
N THR A 97 0.47 -6.57 -4.89
CA THR A 97 1.26 -6.15 -6.06
C THR A 97 2.31 -7.19 -6.43
N ILE A 98 3.03 -7.75 -5.45
CA ILE A 98 4.07 -8.78 -5.68
C ILE A 98 3.41 -10.02 -6.24
N ILE A 99 2.29 -10.46 -5.63
CA ILE A 99 1.55 -11.64 -6.08
C ILE A 99 1.06 -11.44 -7.52
N ASN A 100 0.50 -10.28 -7.87
CA ASN A 100 0.05 -10.01 -9.24
C ASN A 100 1.20 -10.04 -10.26
N ILE A 101 2.38 -9.52 -9.93
CA ILE A 101 3.57 -9.60 -10.81
C ILE A 101 4.06 -11.05 -10.94
N LEU A 102 4.04 -11.83 -9.86
CA LEU A 102 4.37 -13.25 -9.93
C LEU A 102 3.37 -14.01 -10.83
N LEU A 103 2.08 -13.74 -10.68
CA LEU A 103 1.04 -14.36 -11.50
C LEU A 103 1.15 -13.95 -12.97
N TYR A 104 1.53 -12.70 -13.26
CA TYR A 104 1.83 -12.25 -14.62
C TYR A 104 2.84 -13.18 -15.31
N TYR A 105 3.96 -13.50 -14.65
CA TYR A 105 4.95 -14.41 -15.25
C TYR A 105 4.55 -15.90 -15.19
N VAL A 106 3.88 -16.35 -14.13
CA VAL A 106 3.46 -17.76 -13.98
C VAL A 106 2.41 -18.16 -15.03
N TYR A 107 1.50 -17.24 -15.37
CA TYR A 107 0.45 -17.48 -16.35
C TYR A 107 0.84 -17.17 -17.80
N GLY A 108 2.10 -16.78 -18.04
CA GLY A 108 2.63 -16.57 -19.40
C GLY A 108 2.36 -15.17 -19.93
N GLU A 109 2.73 -14.15 -19.14
CA GLU A 109 2.70 -12.74 -19.53
C GLU A 109 1.27 -12.19 -19.76
N GLU A 110 0.31 -12.73 -19.02
CA GLU A 110 -1.08 -12.31 -19.09
C GLU A 110 -1.27 -10.88 -18.59
N VAL A 111 -1.55 -9.98 -19.53
CA VAL A 111 -1.59 -8.51 -19.30
C VAL A 111 -2.61 -8.12 -18.21
N GLY A 112 -3.64 -8.95 -17.97
CA GLY A 112 -4.62 -8.73 -16.91
C GLY A 112 -4.00 -8.60 -15.51
N TYR A 113 -3.06 -9.49 -15.15
CA TYR A 113 -2.38 -9.44 -13.86
C TYR A 113 -1.41 -8.25 -13.79
N PHE A 114 -0.80 -7.87 -14.91
CA PHE A 114 0.05 -6.68 -14.98
C PHE A 114 -0.75 -5.40 -14.70
N TYR A 115 -1.96 -5.25 -15.27
CA TYR A 115 -2.81 -4.10 -14.98
C TYR A 115 -3.23 -4.03 -13.50
N LEU A 116 -3.51 -5.18 -12.87
CA LEU A 116 -3.83 -5.26 -11.45
C LEU A 116 -2.64 -4.84 -10.56
N ALA A 117 -1.43 -5.23 -10.92
CA ALA A 117 -0.22 -4.75 -10.23
C ALA A 117 -0.03 -3.23 -10.43
N LEU A 118 -0.23 -2.74 -11.65
CA LEU A 118 -0.02 -1.34 -12.00
C LEU A 118 -0.99 -0.40 -11.28
N ILE A 119 -2.28 -0.76 -11.18
CA ILE A 119 -3.26 0.04 -10.44
C ILE A 119 -2.95 0.09 -8.93
N LEU A 120 -2.44 -1.01 -8.36
CA LEU A 120 -1.99 -1.04 -6.97
C LEU A 120 -0.74 -0.19 -6.75
N LEU A 121 0.19 -0.19 -7.70
CA LEU A 121 1.40 0.64 -7.66
C LEU A 121 1.08 2.14 -7.75
N ILE A 122 0.17 2.53 -8.62
CA ILE A 122 -0.33 3.92 -8.70
C ILE A 122 -1.05 4.29 -7.39
N SER A 123 -1.88 3.38 -6.88
CA SER A 123 -2.58 3.58 -5.60
C SER A 123 -1.57 3.76 -4.46
N LEU A 124 -0.49 3.00 -4.44
CA LEU A 124 0.62 3.15 -3.48
C LEU A 124 1.26 4.55 -3.56
N PHE A 125 1.44 5.08 -4.76
CA PHE A 125 1.96 6.44 -4.98
C PHE A 125 1.02 7.53 -4.44
N PHE A 126 -0.29 7.37 -4.61
CA PHE A 126 -1.28 8.30 -4.06
C PHE A 126 -1.33 8.28 -2.54
N ILE A 127 -1.07 7.10 -1.97
CA ILE A 127 -1.13 6.76 -0.56
C ILE A 127 0.17 7.09 0.18
N TYR A 128 1.21 7.42 -0.57
CA TYR A 128 2.54 7.69 -0.08
C TYR A 128 2.53 8.73 1.05
N PRO A 129 3.20 8.43 2.19
CA PRO A 129 3.24 9.29 3.36
C PRO A 129 4.12 10.52 3.09
N SER A 130 3.57 11.49 2.35
CA SER A 130 4.19 12.78 2.09
C SER A 130 4.08 13.68 3.32
N LYS A 131 5.14 14.42 3.64
CA LYS A 131 5.19 15.35 4.78
C LYS A 131 4.03 16.37 4.74
N SER A 132 3.59 16.81 3.56
CA SER A 132 2.49 17.78 3.46
C SER A 132 1.16 17.19 3.96
N ARG A 133 0.89 15.90 3.75
CA ARG A 133 -0.33 15.22 4.23
C ARG A 133 -0.34 15.10 5.77
N CYS A 134 0.78 14.69 6.37
CA CYS A 134 0.90 14.62 7.83
C CYS A 134 0.76 15.99 8.50
N ASP A 135 1.37 17.03 7.93
CA ASP A 135 1.28 18.38 8.50
C ASP A 135 -0.11 19.00 8.28
N SER A 136 -0.80 18.65 7.19
CA SER A 136 -2.18 19.09 6.92
C SER A 136 -3.20 18.46 7.87
N GLU A 137 -3.12 17.14 8.11
CA GLU A 137 -4.03 16.44 9.04
C GLU A 137 -3.80 16.86 10.49
N ARG A 138 -2.57 17.26 10.83
CA ARG A 138 -2.26 17.79 12.17
C ARG A 138 -2.75 19.22 12.39
N LYS A 139 -2.75 20.07 11.36
CA LYS A 139 -3.29 21.43 11.45
C LYS A 139 -4.80 21.43 11.69
N MET A 140 -5.53 20.61 10.94
CA MET A 140 -6.99 20.49 11.03
C MET A 140 -7.47 20.04 12.43
N ASN A 141 -6.72 19.14 13.09
CA ASN A 141 -7.11 18.66 14.43
C ASN A 141 -6.79 19.65 15.57
N ASN A 142 -5.75 20.48 15.40
CA ASN A 142 -5.43 21.54 16.36
C ASN A 142 -6.44 22.69 16.29
N GLU A 143 -6.98 22.99 15.11
CA GLU A 143 -8.01 24.03 14.94
C GLU A 143 -9.34 23.63 15.59
N ALA A 144 -9.79 22.38 15.41
CA ALA A 144 -11.00 21.85 16.06
C ALA A 144 -10.90 21.82 17.60
N THR A 145 -9.71 21.55 18.15
CA THR A 145 -9.50 21.55 19.62
C THR A 145 -9.52 22.97 20.21
N ASN A 146 -9.12 23.98 19.42
CA ASN A 146 -9.12 25.37 19.87
C ASN A 146 -10.53 26.00 19.83
N GLU A 147 -11.42 25.51 18.96
CA GLU A 147 -12.82 25.96 18.92
C GLU A 147 -13.67 25.37 20.06
N GLU A 148 -13.39 24.15 20.53
CA GLU A 148 -14.07 23.58 21.70
C GLU A 148 -13.64 24.19 23.05
N THR A 149 -12.56 24.99 23.08
CA THR A 149 -12.03 25.60 24.32
C THR A 149 -12.39 27.10 24.47
N GLN A 150 -13.24 27.66 23.61
CA GLN A 150 -13.88 28.94 23.91
C GLN A 150 -15.08 28.67 24.84
N PRO A 151 -15.00 28.91 26.16
CA PRO A 151 -16.20 28.94 26.98
C PRO A 151 -17.10 30.03 26.40
N ASN A 152 -18.35 29.66 26.13
CA ASN A 152 -19.44 30.60 25.86
C ASN A 152 -19.36 31.74 26.88
N ALA A 153 -18.87 32.90 26.46
CA ALA A 153 -18.89 34.15 27.20
C ALA A 153 -20.12 34.95 26.77
#